data_AF-A0A8J3AKQ6-F1
#
_entry.id   AF-A0A8J3AKQ6-F1
#
_cell.length_a   1.000
_cell.length_b   1.000
_cell.length_c   1.000
_cell.angle_alpha   90.00
_cell.angle_beta   90.00
_cell.angle_gamma   90.00
#
_symmetry.space_group_name_H-M   'P 1'
#
loop_
_entity.id
_entity.type
_entity.pdbx_description
1 polymer ?
#
loop_
_entity_poly.entity_id
_entity_poly.type
_entity_poly.pdbx_seq_one_letter_code
_entity_poly.pdbx_strand_id
1 'polypeptide(L)'
;MYTTSQVAEQLQLTNKKVLLFSKKGKLNVEKSSNGTYLFTEDQMMQIKEIYEASIQTVETKQNDQANSSHIIELGQKLEKIEEKLETKANEVVSVQILEHRREIEDLKKLVSKLGDEVLQLNENITTLKTELEDQKKIVAFKPKKRFAILSIFGV
;
A
#
# COMPACT_ATOMS: atom_id res chain seq x y z
N MET A 1 -27.01 -57.29 -30.27
CA MET A 1 -27.46 -57.22 -28.86
C MET A 1 -26.27 -57.58 -27.98
N TYR A 2 -25.93 -56.74 -27.01
CA TYR A 2 -24.78 -56.88 -26.13
C TYR A 2 -25.25 -57.17 -24.70
N THR A 3 -24.55 -58.06 -23.99
CA THR A 3 -24.84 -58.30 -22.57
C THR A 3 -24.33 -57.17 -21.69
N THR A 4 -24.86 -57.01 -20.47
CA THR A 4 -24.37 -56.00 -19.51
C THR A 4 -22.85 -56.05 -19.32
N SER A 5 -22.26 -57.26 -19.29
CA SER A 5 -20.82 -57.45 -19.10
C SER A 5 -20.02 -56.96 -20.30
N GLN A 6 -20.51 -57.20 -21.52
CA GLN A 6 -19.87 -56.71 -22.75
C GLN A 6 -19.95 -55.20 -22.86
N VAL A 7 -21.10 -54.60 -22.52
CA VAL A 7 -21.27 -53.14 -22.49
C VAL A 7 -20.37 -52.51 -21.42
N ALA A 8 -20.26 -53.15 -20.26
CA ALA A 8 -19.37 -52.73 -19.18
C ALA A 8 -17.91 -52.71 -19.62
N GLU A 9 -17.44 -53.78 -20.27
CA GLU A 9 -16.07 -53.88 -20.80
C GLU A 9 -15.81 -52.83 -21.90
N GLN A 10 -16.74 -52.68 -22.84
CA GLN A 10 -16.60 -51.78 -23.99
C GLN A 10 -16.64 -50.30 -23.61
N LEU A 11 -17.40 -49.94 -22.57
CA LEU A 11 -17.45 -48.57 -22.04
C LEU A 11 -16.47 -48.36 -20.87
N GLN A 12 -15.69 -49.37 -20.49
CA GLN A 12 -14.81 -49.35 -19.30
C GLN A 12 -15.54 -48.95 -18.01
N LEU A 13 -16.80 -49.37 -17.89
CA LEU A 13 -17.67 -49.11 -16.75
C LEU A 13 -17.91 -50.38 -15.96
N THR A 14 -18.21 -50.27 -14.67
CA THR A 14 -18.71 -51.41 -13.90
C THR A 14 -20.13 -51.78 -14.35
N ASN A 15 -20.49 -53.07 -14.33
CA ASN A 15 -21.87 -53.55 -14.56
C ASN A 15 -22.94 -52.74 -13.81
N LYS A 16 -22.65 -52.32 -12.57
CA LYS A 16 -23.54 -51.47 -11.77
C LYS A 16 -23.75 -50.07 -12.38
N LYS A 17 -22.71 -49.45 -12.95
CA LYS A 17 -22.79 -48.13 -13.60
C LYS A 17 -23.58 -48.21 -14.90
N VAL A 18 -23.37 -49.26 -15.70
CA VAL A 18 -24.14 -49.52 -16.93
C VAL A 18 -25.64 -49.59 -16.61
N LEU A 19 -26.02 -50.36 -15.57
CA LEU A 19 -27.42 -50.46 -15.13
C LEU A 19 -27.97 -49.18 -14.49
N LEU A 20 -27.10 -48.40 -13.83
CA LEU A 20 -27.48 -47.11 -13.24
C LEU A 20 -27.81 -46.09 -14.33
N PHE A 21 -26.94 -45.97 -15.35
CA PHE A 21 -27.13 -45.03 -16.45
C PHE A 21 -28.23 -45.47 -17.41
N SER A 22 -28.46 -46.77 -17.59
CA SER A 22 -29.62 -47.25 -18.35
C SER A 22 -30.95 -46.90 -17.68
N LYS A 23 -31.03 -47.00 -16.34
CA LYS A 23 -32.20 -46.53 -15.57
C LYS A 23 -32.35 -45.02 -15.62
N LYS A 24 -31.24 -44.27 -15.52
CA LYS A 24 -31.23 -42.80 -15.59
C LYS A 24 -31.71 -42.30 -16.95
N GLY A 25 -31.31 -42.97 -18.03
CA GLY A 25 -31.76 -42.70 -19.40
C GLY A 25 -33.13 -43.27 -19.76
N LYS A 26 -33.82 -43.96 -18.83
CA LYS A 26 -35.10 -44.65 -19.07
C LYS A 26 -35.07 -45.56 -20.31
N LEU A 27 -33.98 -46.30 -20.48
CA LEU A 27 -33.78 -47.17 -21.63
C LEU A 27 -34.65 -48.43 -21.51
N ASN A 28 -35.28 -48.83 -22.62
CA ASN A 28 -36.07 -50.06 -22.70
C ASN A 28 -35.15 -51.26 -22.96
N VAL A 29 -34.61 -51.85 -21.89
CA VAL A 29 -33.65 -52.95 -21.97
C VAL A 29 -34.38 -54.29 -21.91
N GLU A 30 -34.14 -55.15 -22.90
CA GLU A 30 -34.72 -56.50 -22.94
C GLU A 30 -33.95 -57.45 -22.02
N LYS A 31 -34.63 -58.51 -21.55
CA LYS A 31 -33.99 -59.59 -20.77
C LYS A 31 -33.96 -60.85 -21.60
N SER A 32 -32.80 -61.49 -21.66
CA SER A 32 -32.64 -62.81 -22.27
C SER A 32 -33.38 -63.89 -21.45
N SER A 33 -33.53 -65.10 -22.01
CA SER A 33 -34.08 -66.29 -21.34
C SER A 33 -33.40 -66.58 -20.00
N ASN A 34 -32.14 -66.19 -19.86
CA ASN A 34 -31.31 -66.41 -18.67
C ASN A 34 -31.34 -65.22 -17.69
N GLY A 35 -32.23 -64.24 -17.90
CA GLY A 35 -32.41 -63.08 -17.02
C GLY A 35 -31.35 -61.97 -17.15
N THR A 36 -30.39 -62.10 -18.07
CA THR A 36 -29.38 -61.07 -18.36
C THR A 36 -29.96 -59.96 -19.21
N TYR A 37 -29.60 -58.71 -18.91
CA TYR A 37 -29.99 -57.55 -19.70
C TYR A 37 -29.24 -57.52 -21.04
N LEU A 38 -29.97 -57.25 -22.11
CA LEU A 38 -29.49 -57.13 -23.48
C LEU A 38 -29.68 -55.69 -23.98
N PHE A 39 -28.60 -55.13 -24.51
CA PHE A 39 -28.53 -53.76 -24.98
C PHE A 39 -28.34 -53.71 -26.49
N THR A 40 -29.03 -52.78 -27.15
CA THR A 40 -28.72 -52.41 -28.54
C THR A 40 -27.52 -51.48 -28.60
N GLU A 41 -26.94 -51.32 -29.78
CA GLU A 41 -25.86 -50.38 -30.02
C GLU A 41 -26.28 -48.93 -29.71
N ASP A 42 -27.50 -48.54 -30.07
CA ASP A 42 -28.07 -47.22 -29.76
C ASP A 42 -28.17 -46.98 -28.25
N GLN A 43 -28.58 -48.00 -27.49
CA GLN A 43 -28.68 -47.90 -26.03
C GLN A 43 -27.31 -47.77 -25.38
N MET A 44 -26.29 -48.44 -25.92
CA MET A 44 -24.91 -48.29 -25.46
C MET A 44 -24.40 -46.87 -25.72
N MET A 45 -24.71 -46.29 -26.88
CA MET A 45 -24.35 -44.91 -27.22
C MET A 45 -24.99 -43.91 -26.26
N GLN A 46 -26.28 -44.09 -25.94
CA GLN A 46 -26.99 -43.25 -24.96
C GLN A 46 -26.41 -43.37 -23.55
N ILE A 47 -25.99 -44.58 -23.12
CA ILE A 47 -25.32 -44.77 -21.83
C ILE A 47 -23.98 -44.02 -21.79
N LYS A 48 -23.23 -44.07 -22.90
CA LYS A 48 -21.94 -43.36 -23.03
C LYS A 48 -22.13 -41.84 -22.93
N GLU A 49 -23.10 -41.29 -23.66
CA GLU A 49 -23.41 -39.85 -23.64
C GLU A 49 -23.82 -39.36 -22.24
N ILE A 50 -24.70 -40.11 -21.55
CA ILE A 50 -25.13 -39.79 -20.18
C ILE A 50 -23.96 -39.86 -19.20
N TYR A 51 -23.02 -40.79 -19.40
CA TYR A 51 -21.83 -40.92 -18.58
C TYR A 51 -20.88 -39.73 -18.77
N GLU A 52 -20.58 -39.36 -20.01
CA GLU A 52 -19.70 -38.23 -20.34
C GLU A 52 -20.27 -36.90 -19.81
N ALA A 53 -21.57 -36.65 -19.99
CA ALA A 53 -22.25 -35.48 -19.41
C ALA A 53 -22.18 -35.44 -17.87
N SER A 54 -22.16 -36.62 -17.21
CA SER A 54 -22.04 -36.70 -15.76
C SER A 54 -20.64 -36.39 -15.23
N ILE A 55 -19.59 -36.65 -16.02
CA ILE A 55 -18.22 -36.31 -15.66
C ILE A 55 -18.00 -34.79 -15.80
N GLN A 56 -18.42 -34.22 -16.93
CA GLN A 56 -18.25 -32.80 -17.24
C GLN A 56 -18.86 -31.89 -16.16
N THR A 57 -20.01 -32.28 -15.59
CA THR A 57 -20.74 -31.51 -14.58
C THR A 57 -20.16 -31.59 -13.17
N VAL A 58 -19.41 -32.65 -12.86
CA VAL A 58 -18.73 -32.80 -11.55
C VAL A 58 -17.43 -32.01 -11.56
N GLU A 59 -16.69 -32.02 -12.67
CA GLU A 59 -15.44 -31.27 -12.81
C GLU A 59 -15.67 -29.75 -12.78
N THR A 60 -16.72 -29.23 -13.42
CA THR A 60 -17.05 -27.79 -13.37
C THR A 60 -17.42 -27.32 -11.96
N LYS A 61 -18.28 -28.06 -11.25
CA LYS A 61 -18.73 -27.66 -9.91
C LYS A 61 -17.62 -27.66 -8.87
N GLN A 62 -16.70 -28.62 -8.93
CA GLN A 62 -15.55 -28.67 -8.02
C GLN A 62 -14.54 -27.57 -8.32
N ASN A 63 -14.31 -27.26 -9.59
CA ASN A 63 -13.39 -26.20 -10.00
C ASN A 63 -13.94 -24.81 -9.63
N ASP A 64 -15.24 -24.56 -9.80
CA ASP A 64 -15.87 -23.27 -9.44
C ASP A 64 -15.86 -23.00 -7.92
N GLN A 65 -16.08 -24.03 -7.09
CA GLN A 65 -15.98 -23.88 -5.63
C GLN A 65 -14.54 -23.66 -5.15
N ALA A 66 -13.58 -24.41 -5.69
CA ALA A 66 -12.17 -24.22 -5.35
C ALA A 66 -11.67 -22.84 -5.78
N ASN A 67 -12.00 -22.39 -6.99
CA ASN A 67 -11.60 -21.08 -7.49
C ASN A 67 -12.26 -19.93 -6.72
N SER A 68 -13.54 -20.04 -6.35
CA SER A 68 -14.19 -18.97 -5.58
C SER A 68 -13.58 -18.82 -4.18
N SER A 69 -13.21 -19.92 -3.51
CA SER A 69 -12.53 -19.86 -2.22
C SER A 69 -11.15 -19.18 -2.29
N HIS A 70 -10.38 -19.47 -3.35
CA HIS A 70 -9.08 -18.84 -3.58
C HIS A 70 -9.21 -17.33 -3.88
N ILE A 71 -10.23 -16.94 -4.64
CA ILE A 71 -10.51 -15.51 -4.92
C ILE A 71 -10.87 -14.75 -3.64
N ILE A 72 -11.69 -15.35 -2.77
CA ILE A 72 -12.05 -14.75 -1.48
C ILE A 72 -10.80 -14.60 -0.59
N GLU A 73 -9.94 -15.63 -0.53
CA GLU A 73 -8.70 -15.57 0.24
C GLU A 73 -7.74 -14.49 -0.30
N LEU A 74 -7.65 -14.35 -1.62
CA LEU A 74 -6.86 -13.29 -2.26
C LEU A 74 -7.43 -11.91 -1.95
N GLY A 75 -8.75 -11.74 -1.98
CA GLY A 75 -9.42 -10.49 -1.59
C GLY A 75 -9.11 -10.10 -0.14
N GLN A 76 -9.21 -11.04 0.79
CA GLN A 76 -8.87 -10.81 2.20
C GLN A 76 -7.38 -10.49 2.42
N LYS A 77 -6.48 -11.08 1.63
CA LYS A 77 -5.06 -10.76 1.65
C LYS A 77 -4.80 -9.35 1.12
N LEU A 78 -5.49 -8.94 0.06
CA LEU A 78 -5.39 -7.60 -0.52
C LEU A 78 -5.84 -6.54 0.49
N GLU A 79 -7.01 -6.73 1.12
CA GLU A 79 -7.57 -5.80 2.11
C GLU A 79 -6.62 -5.60 3.31
N LYS A 80 -6.01 -6.69 3.81
CA LYS A 80 -4.98 -6.61 4.87
C LYS A 80 -3.72 -5.87 4.43
N ILE A 81 -3.36 -5.93 3.14
CA ILE A 81 -2.20 -5.20 2.60
C ILE A 81 -2.53 -3.72 2.47
N GLU A 82 -3.74 -3.39 2.01
CA GLU A 82 -4.24 -2.01 1.93
C GLU A 82 -4.26 -1.35 3.31
N GLU A 83 -4.81 -2.02 4.33
CA GLU A 83 -4.83 -1.51 5.71
C GLU A 83 -3.40 -1.27 6.25
N LYS A 84 -2.48 -2.21 6.01
CA LYS A 84 -1.07 -2.05 6.41
C LYS A 84 -0.37 -0.91 5.67
N LEU A 85 -0.67 -0.73 4.39
CA LEU A 85 -0.09 0.32 3.57
C LEU A 85 -0.60 1.69 4.03
N GLU A 86 -1.90 1.82 4.31
CA GLU A 86 -2.51 3.03 4.86
C GLU A 86 -1.92 3.36 6.23
N THR A 87 -1.78 2.37 7.10
CA THR A 87 -1.17 2.55 8.42
C THR A 87 0.28 3.00 8.31
N LYS A 88 1.07 2.39 7.41
CA LYS A 88 2.48 2.75 7.19
C LYS A 88 2.64 4.13 6.57
N ALA A 89 1.75 4.53 5.67
CA ALA A 89 1.73 5.88 5.11
C ALA A 89 1.47 6.91 6.22
N ASN A 90 0.49 6.65 7.09
CA ASN A 90 0.19 7.52 8.23
C ASN A 90 1.34 7.59 9.23
N GLU A 91 2.01 6.47 9.52
CA GLU A 91 3.15 6.41 10.43
C GLU A 91 4.34 7.24 9.90
N VAL A 92 4.73 7.03 8.63
CA VAL A 92 5.86 7.77 8.03
C VAL A 92 5.55 9.28 7.95
N VAL A 93 4.31 9.64 7.58
CA VAL A 93 3.89 11.04 7.54
C VAL A 93 3.91 11.67 8.93
N SER A 94 3.51 10.94 9.97
CA SER A 94 3.57 11.44 11.35
C SER A 94 5.01 11.74 11.80
N VAL A 95 5.97 10.88 11.47
CA VAL A 95 7.39 11.09 11.77
C VAL A 95 7.92 12.31 11.03
N GLN A 96 7.62 12.43 9.74
CA GLN A 96 8.07 13.58 8.93
C GLN A 96 7.48 14.91 9.43
N ILE A 97 6.22 14.94 9.86
CA ILE A 97 5.62 16.14 10.45
C ILE A 97 6.32 16.52 11.75
N LEU A 98 6.64 15.56 12.61
CA LEU A 98 7.37 15.81 13.86
C LEU A 98 8.79 16.33 13.60
N GLU A 99 9.49 15.76 12.61
CA GLU A 99 10.82 16.23 12.19
C GLU A 99 10.76 17.66 11.63
N HIS A 100 9.84 17.94 10.71
CA HIS A 100 9.66 19.30 10.16
C HIS A 100 9.30 20.32 11.26
N ARG A 101 8.45 19.93 12.23
CA ARG A 101 8.14 20.81 13.37
C ARG A 101 9.39 21.13 14.18
N ARG A 102 10.26 20.13 14.42
CA ARG A 102 11.53 20.32 15.11
C ARG A 102 12.47 21.24 14.33
N GLU A 103 12.60 21.04 13.02
CA GLU A 103 13.39 21.92 12.16
C GLU A 103 12.88 23.37 12.19
N ILE A 104 11.57 23.58 12.13
CA ILE A 104 10.96 24.91 12.24
C ILE A 104 11.26 25.54 13.61
N GLU A 105 11.18 24.78 14.70
CA GLU A 105 11.51 25.29 16.03
C GLU A 105 12.99 25.69 16.16
N ASP A 106 13.90 24.92 15.57
CA ASP A 106 15.33 25.23 15.58
C ASP A 106 15.66 26.43 14.69
N LEU A 107 15.04 26.54 13.51
CA LEU A 107 15.12 27.74 12.68
C LEU A 107 14.58 28.97 13.40
N LYS A 108 13.46 28.85 14.11
CA LYS A 108 12.87 29.95 14.89
C LYS A 108 13.82 30.42 15.99
N LYS A 109 14.49 29.50 16.70
CA LYS A 109 15.53 29.85 17.69
C LYS A 109 16.68 30.59 17.04
N LEU A 110 17.16 30.13 15.89
CA LEU A 110 18.25 30.78 15.16
C LEU A 110 17.86 32.20 14.73
N VAL A 111 16.67 32.38 14.18
CA VAL A 111 16.14 33.69 13.78
C VAL A 111 16.00 34.62 14.99
N SER A 112 15.50 34.11 16.12
CA SER A 112 15.41 34.91 17.36
C SER A 112 16.79 35.38 17.81
N LYS A 113 17.78 34.47 17.83
CA LYS A 113 19.14 34.77 18.27
C LYS A 113 19.82 35.79 17.36
N LEU A 114 19.63 35.66 16.05
CA LEU A 114 20.11 36.64 15.08
C LEU A 114 19.42 38.01 15.26
N GLY A 115 18.11 38.01 15.56
CA GLY A 115 17.38 39.23 15.91
C GLY A 115 17.97 39.93 17.14
N ASP A 116 18.28 39.18 18.19
CA ASP A 116 18.90 39.70 19.41
C ASP A 116 20.30 40.27 19.14
N GLU A 117 21.12 39.58 18.34
CA GLU A 117 22.45 40.06 17.94
C GLU A 117 22.37 41.37 17.13
N VAL A 118 21.41 41.48 16.22
CA VAL A 118 21.18 42.71 15.45
C VAL A 118 20.74 43.87 16.36
N LEU A 119 19.89 43.61 17.36
CA LEU A 119 19.50 44.63 18.34
C LEU A 119 20.71 45.12 19.16
N GLN A 120 21.54 44.19 19.66
CA GLN A 120 22.76 44.54 20.40
C GLN A 120 23.75 45.33 19.55
N LEU A 121 23.95 44.95 18.29
CA LEU A 121 24.82 45.69 17.37
C LEU A 121 24.30 47.10 17.12
N ASN A 122 22.99 47.28 16.95
CA ASN A 122 22.39 48.59 16.77
C ASN A 122 22.58 49.47 18.02
N GLU A 123 22.43 48.92 19.23
CA GLU A 123 22.68 49.62 20.48
C GLU A 123 24.16 50.02 20.65
N ASN A 124 25.08 49.13 20.28
CA ASN A 124 26.51 49.45 20.28
C ASN A 124 26.85 50.55 19.26
N ILE A 125 26.21 50.55 18.09
CA ILE A 125 26.40 51.60 17.09
C ILE A 125 25.86 52.94 17.58
N THR A 126 24.69 52.97 18.22
CA THR A 126 24.11 54.23 18.72
C THR A 126 24.97 54.81 19.85
N THR A 127 25.42 53.98 20.79
CA THR A 127 26.31 54.40 21.88
C THR A 127 27.65 54.94 21.36
N LEU A 128 28.30 54.23 20.43
CA LEU A 128 29.53 54.71 19.81
C LEU A 128 29.34 56.01 19.01
N LYS A 129 28.21 56.17 18.32
CA LYS A 129 27.88 57.44 17.63
C LYS A 129 27.73 58.59 18.63
N THR A 130 27.06 58.37 19.76
CA THR A 130 26.92 59.40 20.80
C THR A 130 28.27 59.77 21.41
N GLU A 131 29.12 58.78 21.71
CA GLU A 131 30.45 59.02 22.24
C GLU A 131 31.33 59.79 21.24
N LEU A 132 31.27 59.44 19.95
CA LEU A 132 31.98 60.16 18.91
C LEU A 132 31.56 61.63 18.81
N GLU A 133 30.27 61.92 18.90
CA GLU A 133 29.76 63.29 18.87
C GLU A 133 30.20 64.09 20.12
N ASP A 134 30.27 63.46 21.29
CA ASP A 134 30.77 64.12 22.50
C ASP A 134 32.29 64.36 22.44
N GLN A 135 33.08 63.43 21.90
CA GLN A 135 34.51 63.64 21.64
C GLN A 135 34.74 64.78 20.64
N LYS A 136 33.93 64.89 19.56
CA LYS A 136 34.02 66.01 18.61
C LYS A 136 33.77 67.36 19.29
N LYS A 137 32.79 67.46 20.19
CA LYS A 137 32.51 68.69 20.96
C LYS A 137 33.69 69.07 21.85
N ILE A 138 34.33 68.11 22.53
CA ILE A 138 35.48 68.35 23.40
C ILE A 138 36.70 68.83 22.59
N VAL A 139 36.96 68.24 21.41
CA VAL A 139 38.06 68.66 20.53
C VAL A 139 37.81 70.06 19.96
N ALA A 140 36.58 70.40 19.59
CA ALA A 140 36.19 71.73 19.13
C ALA A 140 36.36 72.80 20.24
N PHE A 141 36.25 72.41 21.51
CA PHE A 141 36.37 73.31 22.67
C PHE A 141 37.81 73.49 23.20
N LYS A 142 38.86 72.96 22.53
CA LYS A 142 40.24 73.17 23.00
C LYS A 142 40.59 74.67 23.00
N PRO A 143 40.87 75.29 24.16
CA PRO A 143 41.16 76.72 24.21
C PRO A 143 42.49 77.02 23.52
N LYS A 144 42.48 77.94 22.55
CA LYS A 144 43.71 78.44 21.90
C LYS A 144 44.65 78.99 22.98
N LYS A 145 45.82 78.36 23.15
CA LYS A 145 46.89 78.85 24.04
C LYS A 145 47.28 80.26 23.60
N ARG A 146 46.87 81.27 24.37
CA ARG A 146 47.29 82.66 24.15
C ARG A 146 48.66 82.80 24.81
N PHE A 147 49.72 82.93 24.01
CA PHE A 147 51.03 83.31 24.53
C PHE A 147 50.93 84.75 25.03
N ALA A 148 50.91 84.95 26.35
CA ALA A 148 51.02 86.26 26.94
C ALA A 148 52.49 86.71 26.82
N ILE A 149 52.78 87.61 25.89
CA ILE A 149 54.02 88.38 25.91
C ILE A 149 53.85 89.37 27.07
N LEU A 150 54.40 89.03 28.23
CA LEU A 150 54.51 89.92 29.37
C LEU A 150 55.62 90.94 29.03
N SER A 151 55.24 92.11 28.54
CA SER A 151 56.15 93.24 28.37
C SER A 151 56.56 93.78 29.74
N ILE A 152 57.70 93.33 30.23
CA ILE A 152 58.43 93.95 31.34
C ILE A 152 59.62 94.70 30.73
N PHE A 153 59.72 95.99 31.05
CA PHE A 153 60.81 96.98 30.87
C PHE A 153 60.75 98.03 29.74
N GLY A 154 60.78 99.30 30.18
CA GLY A 154 61.40 100.48 29.52
C GLY A 154 60.43 101.34 28.72
N VAL A 155 60.22 102.65 28.95
CA VAL A 155 60.94 103.72 29.67
C VAL A 155 59.90 104.73 30.17
#